data_AF-A0AAN6IAB1-F1
#
_entry.id   AF-A0AAN6IAB1-F1
#
_cell.length_a   1.000
_cell.length_b   1.000
_cell.length_c   1.000
_cell.angle_alpha   90.00
_cell.angle_beta   90.00
_cell.angle_gamma   90.00
#
_symmetry.space_group_name_H-M   'P 1'
#
loop_
_entity.id
_entity.type
_entity.pdbx_description
1 polymer ?
#
loop_
_entity_poly.entity_id
_entity_poly.type
_entity_poly.pdbx_seq_one_letter_code
_entity_poly.pdbx_strand_id
1 'polypeptide(L)'
;MATHDSTTLAVDDYEFPRGSKGLATLVGAALFVLSSRRQFIEPRSVIHDHILARSVKAATYSKTVQDIIFYWFIGVHGAGTAHFAYTKLKQYNVKLTSLAWLQWILTVFLGGSAAVSHFDDFVEKKELKALKDI
;
A
#
# COMPACT_ATOMS: atom_id res chain seq x y z
N MET A 1 -28.29 -19.80 -10.64
CA MET A 1 -27.07 -18.95 -10.62
C MET A 1 -27.18 -18.11 -9.36
N ALA A 2 -26.51 -18.52 -8.28
CA ALA A 2 -26.66 -17.87 -6.98
C ALA A 2 -26.07 -16.46 -7.06
N THR A 3 -26.92 -15.47 -6.86
CA THR A 3 -26.54 -14.08 -6.65
C THR A 3 -25.90 -14.01 -5.27
N HIS A 4 -24.59 -13.79 -5.21
CA HIS A 4 -23.87 -13.65 -3.95
C HIS A 4 -24.47 -12.49 -3.14
N ASP A 5 -25.00 -12.84 -1.97
CA ASP A 5 -25.38 -11.91 -0.92
C ASP A 5 -24.23 -10.95 -0.66
N SER A 6 -24.51 -9.65 -0.71
CA SER A 6 -23.66 -8.66 -0.10
C SER A 6 -23.41 -9.09 1.35
N THR A 7 -22.16 -9.34 1.73
CA THR A 7 -21.83 -9.61 3.13
C THR A 7 -22.45 -8.50 3.98
N THR A 8 -23.32 -8.84 4.93
CA THR A 8 -24.00 -7.88 5.81
C THR A 8 -23.03 -7.13 6.73
N LEU A 9 -21.76 -7.54 6.75
CA LEU A 9 -20.67 -6.88 7.45
C LEU A 9 -20.22 -5.62 6.68
N ALA A 10 -20.56 -4.45 7.22
CA ALA A 10 -19.96 -3.19 6.82
C ALA A 10 -18.63 -3.00 7.57
N VAL A 11 -17.55 -2.73 6.83
CA VAL A 11 -16.24 -2.36 7.42
C VAL A 11 -16.15 -0.83 7.48
N ASP A 12 -16.04 -0.30 8.70
CA ASP A 12 -15.98 1.15 8.98
C ASP A 12 -14.75 1.58 9.79
N ASP A 13 -13.88 0.63 10.10
CA ASP A 13 -12.68 0.76 10.90
C ASP A 13 -11.44 0.27 10.13
N TYR A 14 -10.30 0.44 10.78
CA TYR A 14 -8.99 0.23 10.17
C TYR A 14 -7.99 -0.25 11.22
N GLU A 15 -7.19 -1.24 10.83
CA GLU A 15 -6.02 -1.68 11.59
C GLU A 15 -4.80 -1.66 10.67
N PHE A 16 -3.75 -0.94 11.06
CA PHE A 16 -2.49 -0.94 10.31
C PHE A 16 -1.86 -2.34 10.32
N PRO A 17 -1.31 -2.84 9.19
CA PRO A 17 -0.69 -4.16 9.13
C PRO A 17 0.44 -4.32 10.15
N ARG A 18 0.48 -5.44 10.86
CA ARG A 18 1.55 -5.75 11.82
C ARG A 18 2.52 -6.79 11.25
N GLY A 19 3.68 -6.93 11.91
CA GLY A 19 4.70 -7.90 11.50
C GLY A 19 5.28 -7.64 10.11
N SER A 20 5.50 -8.69 9.33
CA SER A 20 6.10 -8.61 8.00
C SER A 20 5.27 -7.78 7.01
N LYS A 21 3.93 -7.86 7.07
CA LYS A 21 3.03 -7.05 6.22
C LYS A 21 3.17 -5.56 6.54
N GLY A 22 3.27 -5.21 7.83
CA GLY A 22 3.52 -3.84 8.27
C GLY A 22 4.88 -3.30 7.83
N LEU A 23 5.92 -4.10 7.99
CA LEU A 23 7.26 -3.74 7.53
C LEU A 23 7.29 -3.49 6.02
N ALA A 24 6.65 -4.36 5.22
CA ALA A 24 6.54 -4.18 3.78
C ALA A 24 5.85 -2.86 3.40
N THR A 25 4.76 -2.49 4.09
CA THR A 25 4.08 -1.21 3.89
C THR A 25 4.98 -0.03 4.23
N LEU A 26 5.74 -0.08 5.33
CA LEU A 26 6.65 1.00 5.73
C LEU A 26 7.82 1.16 4.75
N VAL A 27 8.42 0.05 4.32
CA VAL A 27 9.47 0.06 3.29
C VAL A 27 8.92 0.61 1.98
N GLY A 28 7.73 0.19 1.56
CA GLY A 28 7.06 0.71 0.38
C GLY A 28 6.80 2.21 0.48
N ALA A 29 6.36 2.69 1.64
CA ALA A 29 6.17 4.12 1.88
C ALA A 29 7.47 4.91 1.78
N ALA A 30 8.55 4.41 2.38
CA ALA A 30 9.87 5.03 2.29
C ALA A 30 10.36 5.08 0.83
N LEU A 31 10.25 3.97 0.09
CA LEU A 31 10.63 3.91 -1.32
C LEU A 31 9.82 4.89 -2.17
N PHE A 32 8.51 4.97 -1.96
CA PHE A 32 7.67 5.93 -2.68
C PHE A 32 8.10 7.38 -2.41
N VAL A 33 8.27 7.75 -1.13
CA VAL A 33 8.73 9.11 -0.75
C VAL A 33 10.10 9.42 -1.35
N LEU A 34 11.07 8.51 -1.22
CA LEU A 34 12.41 8.69 -1.76
C LEU A 34 12.41 8.78 -3.29
N SER A 35 11.53 8.02 -3.95
CA SER A 35 11.40 8.05 -5.40
C SER A 35 10.69 9.31 -5.91
N SER A 36 9.79 9.89 -5.10
CA SER A 36 8.97 11.05 -5.49
C SER A 36 9.74 12.37 -5.57
N ARG A 37 10.96 12.46 -5.01
CA ARG A 37 11.71 13.72 -4.95
C ARG A 37 13.16 13.55 -5.41
N ARG A 38 13.53 14.24 -6.50
CA ARG A 38 14.90 14.24 -7.07
C ARG A 38 15.97 14.68 -6.08
N GLN A 39 15.64 15.62 -5.21
CA GLN A 39 16.54 16.14 -4.17
C GLN A 39 17.21 15.05 -3.31
N PHE A 40 16.61 13.87 -3.19
CA PHE A 40 17.18 12.77 -2.40
C PHE A 40 18.33 12.05 -3.09
N ILE A 41 18.51 12.20 -4.40
CA ILE A 41 19.62 11.55 -5.14
C ILE A 41 20.58 12.57 -5.76
N GLU A 42 20.30 13.86 -5.63
CA GLU A 42 21.15 14.93 -6.13
C GLU A 42 22.41 15.12 -5.28
N PRO A 43 23.51 15.62 -5.85
CA PRO A 43 24.71 15.96 -5.10
C PRO A 43 24.39 16.86 -3.91
N ARG A 44 25.07 16.65 -2.77
CA ARG A 44 24.83 17.33 -1.48
C ARG A 44 23.65 16.79 -0.68
N SER A 45 22.95 15.78 -1.20
CA SER A 45 21.98 15.03 -0.40
C SER A 45 22.68 13.94 0.41
N VAL A 46 22.10 13.58 1.57
CA VAL A 46 22.67 12.56 2.46
C VAL A 46 22.85 11.21 1.73
N ILE A 47 21.85 10.80 0.95
CA ILE A 47 21.87 9.55 0.19
C ILE A 47 22.90 9.62 -0.93
N HIS A 48 22.98 10.73 -1.67
CA HIS A 48 23.99 10.85 -2.70
C HIS A 48 25.40 10.75 -2.10
N ASP A 49 25.70 11.57 -1.10
CA ASP A 49 27.07 11.73 -0.62
C ASP A 49 27.57 10.52 0.17
N HIS A 50 26.69 9.82 0.89
CA HIS A 50 27.08 8.67 1.72
C HIS A 50 26.86 7.32 1.05
N ILE A 51 26.01 7.23 0.02
CA ILE A 51 25.63 5.95 -0.60
C ILE A 51 25.99 5.96 -2.09
N LEU A 52 25.43 6.89 -2.88
CA LEU A 52 25.58 6.86 -4.34
C LEU A 52 27.00 7.22 -4.79
N ALA A 53 27.63 8.22 -4.17
CA ALA A 53 28.97 8.70 -4.51
C ALA A 53 30.07 7.65 -4.29
N ARG A 54 29.79 6.59 -3.51
CA ARG A 54 30.71 5.46 -3.29
C ARG A 54 30.83 4.53 -4.50
N SER A 55 29.98 4.70 -5.52
CA SER A 55 29.97 3.85 -6.72
C SER A 55 29.61 4.65 -7.95
N VAL A 56 30.50 4.65 -8.94
CA VAL A 56 30.26 5.28 -10.25
C VAL A 56 28.95 4.77 -10.87
N LYS A 57 28.71 3.45 -10.82
CA LYS A 57 27.46 2.86 -11.33
C LYS A 57 26.24 3.38 -10.58
N ALA A 58 26.30 3.45 -9.25
CA ALA A 58 25.16 3.91 -8.44
C ALA A 58 24.84 5.38 -8.74
N ALA A 59 25.84 6.25 -8.83
CA ALA A 59 25.67 7.63 -9.22
C ALA A 59 25.04 7.76 -10.63
N THR A 60 25.56 7.02 -11.62
CA THR A 60 25.08 7.05 -13.01
C THR A 60 23.62 6.59 -13.16
N TYR A 61 23.22 5.50 -12.48
CA TYR A 61 21.89 4.90 -12.66
C TYR A 61 20.85 5.37 -11.64
N SER A 62 21.24 6.13 -10.62
CA SER A 62 20.36 6.60 -9.54
C SER A 62 19.05 7.22 -10.03
N LYS A 63 19.13 8.09 -11.04
CA LYS A 63 17.97 8.76 -11.64
C LYS A 63 17.00 7.78 -12.30
N THR A 64 17.53 6.86 -13.10
CA THR A 64 16.73 5.84 -13.79
C THR A 64 16.07 4.89 -12.80
N VAL A 65 16.80 4.44 -11.77
CA VAL A 65 16.26 3.59 -10.71
C VAL A 65 15.14 4.31 -9.96
N GLN A 66 15.36 5.59 -9.62
CA GLN A 66 14.35 6.41 -8.96
C GLN A 66 13.07 6.53 -9.79
N ASP A 67 13.20 6.75 -11.11
CA ASP A 67 12.05 6.82 -12.03
C ASP A 67 11.30 5.50 -12.13
N ILE A 68 12.04 4.38 -12.26
CA ILE A 68 11.44 3.05 -12.30
C ILE A 68 10.63 2.80 -11.04
N ILE A 69 11.18 3.09 -9.86
CA ILE A 69 10.47 2.91 -8.59
C ILE A 69 9.22 3.80 -8.55
N PHE A 70 9.34 5.08 -8.89
CA PHE A 70 8.21 6.01 -8.86
C PHE A 70 7.08 5.57 -9.79
N TYR A 71 7.40 5.27 -11.06
CA TYR A 71 6.39 4.85 -12.04
C TYR A 71 5.83 3.46 -11.75
N TRP A 72 6.59 2.58 -11.09
CA TRP A 72 6.06 1.31 -10.61
C TRP A 72 5.01 1.50 -9.52
N PHE A 73 5.22 2.42 -8.56
CA PHE A 73 4.18 2.77 -7.58
C PHE A 73 2.95 3.38 -8.25
N ILE A 74 3.13 4.39 -9.10
CA ILE A 74 1.99 5.05 -9.76
C ILE A 74 1.23 4.08 -10.68
N GLY A 75 1.94 3.24 -11.43
CA GLY A 75 1.34 2.29 -12.36
C GLY A 75 0.79 1.05 -11.65
N VAL A 76 1.68 0.20 -11.13
CA VAL A 76 1.32 -1.12 -10.59
C VAL A 76 0.55 -0.97 -9.28
N HIS A 77 1.05 -0.19 -8.33
CA HIS A 77 0.34 -0.02 -7.06
C HIS A 77 -0.91 0.83 -7.23
N GLY A 78 -0.89 1.86 -8.09
CA GLY A 78 -2.08 2.65 -8.42
C GLY A 78 -3.19 1.79 -9.03
N ALA A 79 -2.90 0.99 -10.05
CA ALA A 79 -3.86 0.08 -10.67
C ALA A 79 -4.36 -1.00 -9.67
N GLY A 80 -3.46 -1.59 -8.88
CA GLY A 80 -3.81 -2.57 -7.86
C GLY A 80 -4.71 -1.98 -6.76
N THR A 81 -4.46 -0.74 -6.35
CA THR A 81 -5.26 -0.03 -5.35
C THR A 81 -6.64 0.32 -5.89
N ALA A 82 -6.72 0.77 -7.15
CA ALA A 82 -8.01 1.00 -7.80
C ALA A 82 -8.82 -0.30 -7.88
N HIS A 83 -8.21 -1.40 -8.34
CA HIS A 83 -8.85 -2.71 -8.36
C HIS A 83 -9.34 -3.14 -6.97
N PHE A 84 -8.51 -3.00 -5.93
CA PHE A 84 -8.87 -3.25 -4.53
C PHE A 84 -10.08 -2.42 -4.07
N ALA A 85 -10.12 -1.13 -4.43
CA ALA A 85 -11.23 -0.25 -4.08
C ALA A 85 -12.56 -0.68 -4.72
N TYR A 86 -12.53 -1.02 -6.01
CA TYR A 86 -13.72 -1.41 -6.77
C TYR A 86 -14.22 -2.81 -6.45
N THR A 87 -13.35 -3.69 -5.95
CA THR A 87 -13.70 -5.07 -5.58
C THR A 87 -13.94 -5.19 -4.08
N LYS A 88 -12.88 -5.19 -3.27
CA LYS A 88 -12.95 -5.51 -1.84
C LYS A 88 -13.61 -4.42 -1.00
N LEU A 89 -13.22 -3.15 -1.15
CA LEU A 89 -13.85 -2.08 -0.35
C LEU A 89 -15.33 -1.94 -0.69
N LYS A 90 -15.70 -2.09 -1.96
CA LYS A 90 -17.10 -2.11 -2.40
C LYS A 90 -17.86 -3.32 -1.84
N GLN A 91 -17.27 -4.52 -1.89
CA GLN A 91 -17.86 -5.76 -1.36
C GLN A 91 -18.20 -5.64 0.13
N TYR A 92 -17.32 -5.03 0.92
CA TYR A 92 -17.50 -4.86 2.37
C TYR A 92 -18.12 -3.51 2.76
N ASN A 93 -18.81 -2.86 1.81
CA ASN A 93 -19.56 -1.61 2.02
C ASN A 93 -18.76 -0.50 2.74
N VAL A 94 -17.44 -0.43 2.50
CA VAL A 94 -16.59 0.61 3.09
C VAL A 94 -16.97 1.95 2.46
N LYS A 95 -17.52 2.85 3.27
CA LYS A 95 -18.05 4.14 2.79
C LYS A 95 -16.94 4.95 2.11
N LEU A 96 -17.14 5.27 0.83
CA LEU A 96 -16.34 6.25 0.11
C LEU A 96 -16.29 7.53 0.96
N THR A 97 -15.11 8.14 1.11
CA THR A 97 -14.82 9.31 1.99
C THR A 97 -14.71 9.05 3.50
N SER A 98 -14.97 7.83 3.99
CA SER A 98 -14.66 7.53 5.39
C SER A 98 -13.15 7.55 5.65
N LEU A 99 -12.77 7.85 6.90
CA LEU A 99 -11.37 7.79 7.30
C LEU A 99 -10.79 6.39 7.07
N ALA A 100 -11.56 5.34 7.38
CA ALA A 100 -11.20 3.96 7.10
C ALA A 100 -10.93 3.71 5.62
N TRP A 101 -11.79 4.21 4.71
CA TRP A 101 -11.56 4.09 3.27
C TRP A 101 -10.21 4.69 2.86
N LEU A 102 -9.91 5.91 3.31
CA LEU A 102 -8.65 6.58 3.01
C LEU A 102 -7.45 5.80 3.57
N GLN A 103 -7.54 5.31 4.81
CA GLN A 103 -6.49 4.53 5.45
C GLN A 103 -6.22 3.22 4.68
N TRP A 104 -7.26 2.52 4.26
CA TRP A 104 -7.12 1.29 3.46
C TRP A 104 -6.52 1.56 2.09
N ILE A 105 -6.96 2.60 1.39
CA ILE A 105 -6.42 3.00 0.09
C ILE A 105 -4.93 3.34 0.19
N LEU A 106 -4.54 4.18 1.15
CA LEU A 106 -3.13 4.55 1.33
C LEU A 106 -2.28 3.35 1.71
N THR A 107 -2.79 2.48 2.58
CA THR A 107 -2.08 1.28 3.03
C THR A 107 -1.87 0.30 1.90
N VAL A 108 -2.87 0.09 1.03
CA VAL A 108 -2.75 -0.78 -0.15
C VAL A 108 -1.85 -0.14 -1.22
N PHE A 109 -1.95 1.17 -1.42
CA PHE A 109 -1.06 1.86 -2.35
C PHE A 109 0.42 1.75 -1.94
N LEU A 110 0.73 1.77 -0.65
CA LEU A 110 2.12 1.71 -0.19
C LEU A 110 2.59 0.26 0.05
N GLY A 111 1.72 -0.61 0.55
CA GLY A 111 2.04 -2.00 0.91
C GLY A 111 1.74 -3.04 -0.17
N GLY A 112 1.05 -2.68 -1.24
CA GLY A 112 0.72 -3.58 -2.35
C GLY A 112 -0.04 -4.83 -1.90
N SER A 113 0.37 -5.99 -2.43
CA SER A 113 -0.29 -7.28 -2.14
C SER A 113 -0.23 -7.68 -0.66
N ALA A 114 0.82 -7.29 0.08
CA ALA A 114 0.92 -7.57 1.51
C ALA A 114 -0.18 -6.85 2.31
N ALA A 115 -0.51 -5.62 1.92
CA ALA A 115 -1.61 -4.86 2.50
C ALA A 115 -3.00 -5.40 2.09
N VAL A 116 -3.16 -5.88 0.85
CA VAL A 116 -4.38 -6.58 0.42
C VAL A 116 -4.60 -7.85 1.24
N SER A 117 -3.56 -8.66 1.43
CA SER A 117 -3.64 -9.85 2.28
C SER A 117 -3.91 -9.51 3.75
N HIS A 118 -3.47 -8.34 4.24
CA HIS A 118 -3.83 -7.89 5.59
C HIS A 118 -5.32 -7.53 5.68
N PHE A 119 -5.89 -6.88 4.67
CA PHE A 119 -7.33 -6.61 4.62
C PHE A 119 -8.16 -7.91 4.65
N ASP A 120 -7.71 -8.93 3.93
CA ASP A 120 -8.38 -10.24 3.91
C ASP A 120 -8.38 -10.90 5.30
N ASP A 121 -7.23 -10.96 5.97
CA ASP A 121 -7.14 -11.46 7.35
C ASP A 121 -8.01 -10.64 8.32
N PHE A 122 -8.08 -9.31 8.11
CA PHE A 122 -8.83 -8.40 8.96
C PHE A 122 -10.34 -8.67 8.86
N VAL A 123 -10.84 -8.82 7.64
CA VAL A 123 -12.23 -9.15 7.37
C VAL A 123 -12.57 -10.54 7.91
N GLU A 124 -11.74 -11.55 7.65
CA GLU A 124 -11.98 -12.92 8.14
C GLU A 124 -12.12 -12.95 9.66
N LYS A 125 -11.25 -12.23 10.38
CA LYS A 125 -11.35 -12.10 11.84
C LYS A 125 -12.67 -11.45 12.27
N LYS A 126 -13.15 -10.46 11.53
CA LYS A 126 -14.44 -9.80 11.83
C LYS A 126 -15.63 -10.72 11.57
N GLU A 127 -15.63 -11.43 10.46
CA GLU A 127 -16.67 -12.41 10.13
C GLU A 127 -16.72 -13.52 11.18
N LEU A 128 -15.57 -14.08 11.57
CA LEU A 128 -15.48 -15.09 12.64
C LEU A 128 -15.95 -14.57 13.99
N LYS A 129 -15.70 -13.28 14.30
CA LYS A 129 -16.20 -12.67 15.53
C LYS A 129 -17.72 -12.51 15.49
N ALA A 130 -18.27 -12.01 14.38
CA ALA A 130 -19.72 -11.86 14.20
C ALA A 130 -20.46 -13.20 14.31
N LEU A 131 -19.87 -14.30 13.83
CA LEU A 131 -20.45 -15.65 13.96
C LEU A 131 -20.43 -16.20 15.40
N LYS A 132 -19.46 -15.79 16.23
CA LYS A 132 -19.36 -16.23 17.63
C LYS A 132 -20.27 -15.44 18.57
N ASP A 133 -20.65 -14.23 18.16
CA ASP A 133 -21.50 -13.34 18.94
C ASP A 133 -23.01 -13.57 18.66
N ILE A 134 -23.36 -14.49 17.74
CA ILE A 134 -24.72 -14.99 17.45
C ILE A 134 -24.99 -16.25 18.26
#